data_AF-A0A2M8LBY4-F1
#
_entry.id   AF-A0A2M8LBY4-F1
#
_cell.length_a   1.000
_cell.length_b   1.000
_cell.length_c   1.000
_cell.angle_alpha   90.00
_cell.angle_beta   90.00
_cell.angle_gamma   90.00
#
_symmetry.space_group_name_H-M   'P 1'
#
loop_
_entity.id
_entity.type
_entity.pdbx_description
1 polymer ?
#
loop_
_entity_poly.entity_id
_entity_poly.type
_entity_poly.pdbx_seq_one_letter_code
_entity_poly.pdbx_strand_id
1 'polypeptide(L)'
;MRFISYTRGSTLLDTLIGVSLMLLVFVGITAVFRLSVDVVINNKARAGALALSQERVEFIRSLSYDDVGVVGGIPPGDIEQEESLSLNGVSYTRKTLVRYVDDPKDGEGIADENGITADSKEVKVTVMWDVKNGTRSTSLTTRVSPTGVEQAIPGGTLSIYVVDANVQPVSGALVSIVNENVSPSVSVSVLTNSYGEATFIGAPEGVGYEIVVTKVGQSTARTYSADSENTSPSPGHLTVVNGATTASTFAIDLLSNKTVYTYQAPKEITWTDPFDDDDLLASSTDTVVASGHLRLTGPGNQNKPGFAESIAITSTRLKEWKELSWVDEEPEGTEVRYSILYDSGGGVFDPVPDTDLPGNETGFTTAPVDLSGLAISTYNLLRIHSTLSSSVVNETPRVDTYSLSYIEERELLPNIVFTMRGNKTIGVDGLENSIYKYDEDVSSGAAGIFSDGSIEWDTYTITIDGLTTGYDISESCETQPVFIAPSDNKTVSLVLSPHTANSLLVDVKNVSGDMLEDAEVRLYRGAYDTTQETSSCGQSFFGGLSQGTVLDGDAYSIDVTLPGYEPFTSVDDVDASGASRFSVVLEVI
;
A
#
# COMPACT_ATOMS: atom_id res chain seq x y z
N MET A 1 -73.45 52.90 28.52
CA MET A 1 -72.46 52.34 27.59
C MET A 1 -71.61 51.36 28.39
N ARG A 2 -71.81 50.06 28.20
CA ARG A 2 -71.25 48.98 29.03
C ARG A 2 -69.93 48.54 28.37
N PHE A 3 -68.79 48.85 28.98
CA PHE A 3 -67.51 48.29 28.56
C PHE A 3 -67.41 46.86 29.10
N ILE A 4 -67.54 45.89 28.19
CA ILE A 4 -67.32 44.47 28.45
C ILE A 4 -65.80 44.25 28.45
N SER A 5 -65.24 43.83 29.58
CA SER A 5 -63.84 43.36 29.62
C SER A 5 -63.78 41.95 29.03
N TYR A 6 -63.19 41.81 27.85
CA TYR A 6 -62.80 40.50 27.33
C TYR A 6 -61.57 40.00 28.08
N THR A 7 -61.73 38.98 28.93
CA THR A 7 -60.62 38.11 29.34
C THR A 7 -60.15 37.34 28.11
N ARG A 8 -59.05 37.78 27.50
CA ARG A 8 -58.42 37.06 26.38
C ARG A 8 -57.77 35.79 26.94
N GLY A 9 -58.22 34.62 26.50
CA GLY A 9 -57.55 33.34 26.76
C GLY A 9 -56.23 33.25 26.02
N SER A 10 -55.21 32.61 26.61
CA SER A 10 -53.89 32.41 26.01
C SER A 10 -54.00 31.60 24.71
N THR A 11 -53.28 32.01 23.66
CA THR A 11 -53.26 31.26 22.40
C THR A 11 -52.31 30.05 22.48
N LEU A 12 -52.50 29.02 21.65
CA LEU A 12 -51.59 27.86 21.57
C LEU A 12 -50.14 28.30 21.28
N LEU A 13 -49.98 29.37 20.49
CA LEU A 13 -48.68 29.97 20.17
C LEU A 13 -48.01 30.57 21.41
N ASP A 14 -48.75 31.30 22.25
CA ASP A 14 -48.22 31.87 23.50
C ASP A 14 -47.76 30.77 24.46
N THR A 15 -48.51 29.66 24.53
CA THR A 15 -48.12 28.49 25.35
C THR A 15 -46.88 27.79 24.81
N LEU A 16 -46.74 27.67 23.49
CA LEU A 16 -45.57 27.03 22.87
C LEU A 16 -44.31 27.87 23.06
N ILE A 17 -44.40 29.19 22.83
CA ILE A 17 -43.30 30.13 23.09
C ILE A 17 -42.94 30.12 24.58
N GLY A 18 -43.93 30.15 25.47
CA GLY A 18 -43.70 30.10 26.92
C GLY A 18 -42.99 28.82 27.37
N VAL A 19 -43.43 27.65 26.86
CA VAL A 19 -42.80 26.35 27.16
C VAL A 19 -41.40 26.27 26.57
N SER A 20 -41.18 26.75 25.33
CA SER A 20 -39.85 26.76 24.70
C SER A 20 -38.86 27.67 25.44
N LEU A 21 -39.28 28.87 25.86
CA LEU A 21 -38.46 29.78 26.66
C LEU A 21 -38.15 29.18 28.04
N MET A 22 -39.15 28.57 28.69
CA MET A 22 -38.95 27.90 29.97
C MET A 22 -38.00 26.71 29.84
N LEU A 23 -38.14 25.90 28.80
CA LEU A 23 -37.25 24.76 28.53
C LEU A 23 -35.81 25.21 28.28
N LEU A 24 -35.60 26.28 27.50
CA LEU A 24 -34.27 26.87 27.30
C LEU A 24 -33.62 27.28 28.62
N VAL A 25 -34.39 27.95 29.49
CA VAL A 25 -33.91 28.38 30.81
C VAL A 25 -33.58 27.17 31.70
N PHE A 26 -34.46 26.16 31.77
CA PHE A 26 -34.23 24.98 32.60
C PHE A 26 -33.05 24.13 32.10
N VAL A 27 -32.89 23.97 30.78
CA VAL A 27 -31.74 23.28 30.19
C VAL A 27 -30.46 24.05 30.49
N GLY A 28 -30.47 25.38 30.31
CA GLY A 28 -29.32 26.24 30.63
C GLY A 28 -28.90 26.15 32.10
N ILE A 29 -29.85 26.25 33.03
CA ILE A 29 -29.58 26.13 34.48
C ILE A 29 -29.06 24.73 34.82
N THR A 30 -29.66 23.67 34.27
CA THR A 30 -29.22 22.29 34.52
C THR A 30 -27.81 22.05 33.99
N ALA A 31 -27.47 22.59 32.81
CA ALA A 31 -26.13 22.50 32.23
C ALA A 31 -25.08 23.22 33.09
N VAL A 32 -25.39 24.46 33.54
CA VAL A 32 -24.51 25.23 34.43
C VAL A 32 -24.32 24.52 35.78
N PHE A 33 -25.40 23.95 36.34
CA PHE A 33 -25.31 23.20 37.58
C PHE A 33 -24.42 21.95 37.45
N ARG A 34 -24.60 21.16 36.38
CA ARG A 34 -23.74 19.99 36.10
C ARG A 34 -22.28 20.40 35.95
N LEU A 35 -22.00 21.44 35.17
CA LEU A 35 -20.65 21.97 34.99
C LEU A 35 -20.05 22.44 36.31
N SER A 36 -20.83 23.11 37.15
CA SER A 36 -20.37 23.59 38.46
C SER A 36 -19.99 22.44 39.38
N VAL A 37 -20.79 21.37 39.41
CA VAL A 37 -20.48 20.15 40.16
C VAL A 37 -19.20 19.49 39.64
N ASP A 38 -19.07 19.34 38.32
CA ASP A 38 -17.87 18.74 37.71
C ASP A 38 -16.61 19.58 38.01
N VAL A 39 -16.71 20.92 38.00
CA VAL A 39 -15.61 21.83 38.39
C VAL A 39 -15.23 21.67 39.86
N VAL A 40 -16.21 21.59 40.77
CA VAL A 40 -15.95 21.40 42.21
C VAL A 40 -15.31 20.05 42.48
N ILE A 41 -15.82 18.96 41.86
CA ILE A 41 -15.25 17.63 41.99
C ILE A 41 -13.81 17.62 41.46
N ASN A 42 -13.56 18.21 40.29
CA ASN A 42 -12.23 18.28 39.72
C ASN A 42 -11.27 19.13 40.56
N ASN A 43 -11.72 20.25 41.13
CA ASN A 43 -10.89 21.06 42.02
C ASN A 43 -10.57 20.31 43.33
N LYS A 44 -11.52 19.55 43.87
CA LYS A 44 -11.28 18.67 45.03
C LYS A 44 -10.27 17.57 44.68
N ALA A 45 -10.40 16.95 43.51
CA ALA A 45 -9.46 15.94 43.04
C ALA A 45 -8.06 16.51 42.84
N ARG A 46 -7.94 17.69 42.21
CA ARG A 46 -6.67 18.41 42.04
C ARG A 46 -5.99 18.75 43.37
N ALA A 47 -6.76 19.21 44.36
CA ALA A 47 -6.22 19.48 45.69
C ALA A 47 -5.68 18.20 46.36
N GLY A 48 -6.40 17.08 46.21
CA GLY A 48 -5.94 15.76 46.65
C GLY A 48 -4.66 15.32 45.93
N ALA A 49 -4.60 15.45 44.60
CA ALA A 49 -3.43 15.13 43.80
C ALA A 49 -2.20 15.95 44.19
N LEU A 50 -2.36 17.24 44.48
CA LEU A 50 -1.28 18.10 44.97
C LEU A 50 -0.80 17.67 46.35
N ALA A 51 -1.71 17.33 47.27
CA ALA A 51 -1.35 16.81 48.59
C ALA A 51 -0.55 15.49 48.49
N LEU A 52 -0.99 14.54 47.64
CA LEU A 52 -0.28 13.28 47.38
C LEU A 52 1.09 13.50 46.71
N SER A 53 1.20 14.52 45.85
CA SER A 53 2.48 14.90 45.24
C SER A 53 3.44 15.47 46.28
N GLN A 54 2.96 16.37 47.15
CA GLN A 54 3.75 16.97 48.23
C GLN A 54 4.19 15.93 49.24
N GLU A 55 3.28 15.04 49.68
CA GLU A 55 3.59 13.91 50.55
C GLU A 55 4.77 13.09 50.00
N ARG A 56 4.73 12.72 48.71
CA ARG A 56 5.80 11.94 48.10
C ARG A 56 7.11 12.74 47.98
N VAL A 57 7.06 14.02 47.65
CA VAL A 57 8.27 14.87 47.62
C VAL A 57 8.90 15.00 49.01
N GLU A 58 8.11 15.20 50.06
CA GLU A 58 8.61 15.29 51.45
C GLU A 58 9.15 13.95 51.95
N PHE A 59 8.52 12.83 51.58
CA PHE A 59 9.07 11.50 51.82
C PHE A 59 10.46 11.36 51.18
N ILE A 60 10.60 11.73 49.90
CA ILE A 60 11.88 11.65 49.18
C ILE A 60 12.94 12.56 49.79
N ARG A 61 12.55 13.76 50.26
CA ARG A 61 13.45 14.68 50.98
C ARG A 61 13.93 14.15 52.33
N SER A 62 13.22 13.18 52.91
CA SER A 62 13.63 12.53 54.16
C SER A 62 14.64 11.40 53.97
N LEU A 63 14.84 10.94 52.74
CA LEU A 63 15.79 9.88 52.38
C LEU A 63 17.23 10.42 52.28
N SER A 64 18.21 9.53 52.49
CA SER A 64 19.60 9.83 52.16
C SER A 64 19.77 9.89 50.64
N TYR A 65 20.82 10.57 50.15
CA TYR A 65 21.08 10.66 48.71
C TYR A 65 21.12 9.29 48.03
N ASP A 66 21.75 8.30 48.67
CA ASP A 66 21.92 6.95 48.14
C ASP A 66 20.59 6.19 48.06
N ASP A 67 19.66 6.43 49.00
CA ASP A 67 18.34 5.78 49.05
C ASP A 67 17.32 6.40 48.07
N VAL A 68 17.64 7.53 47.45
CA VAL A 68 16.76 8.15 46.43
C VAL A 68 16.95 7.43 45.09
N GLY A 69 16.06 6.49 44.82
CA GLY A 69 15.98 5.76 43.55
C GLY A 69 14.66 5.01 43.44
N VAL A 70 14.35 4.49 42.26
CA VAL A 70 13.10 3.76 42.01
C VAL A 70 13.37 2.31 41.63
N VAL A 71 12.41 1.43 41.89
CA VAL A 71 12.49 0.01 41.56
C VAL A 71 12.61 -0.13 40.04
N GLY A 72 13.67 -0.77 39.55
CA GLY A 72 13.97 -0.89 38.11
C GLY A 72 14.50 0.40 37.46
N GLY A 73 14.67 1.48 38.21
CA GLY A 73 15.15 2.76 37.69
C GLY A 73 16.66 2.93 37.72
N ILE A 74 17.08 4.06 37.17
CA ILE A 74 18.46 4.54 37.24
C ILE A 74 18.39 5.99 37.74
N PRO A 75 18.68 6.26 39.03
CA PRO A 75 19.22 5.36 40.05
C PRO A 75 18.24 4.28 40.55
N PRO A 76 18.76 3.10 40.94
CA PRO A 76 17.97 2.07 41.59
C PRO A 76 17.63 2.47 43.03
N GLY A 77 16.46 2.03 43.51
CA GLY A 77 16.03 2.19 44.91
C GLY A 77 14.69 1.50 45.17
N ASP A 78 14.12 1.75 46.35
CA ASP A 78 12.92 1.06 46.84
C ASP A 78 11.60 1.79 46.53
N ILE A 79 11.65 2.92 45.82
CA ILE A 79 10.45 3.69 45.49
C ILE A 79 9.78 3.07 44.27
N GLU A 80 8.50 2.72 44.37
CA GLU A 80 7.74 2.24 43.21
C GLU A 80 7.60 3.34 42.14
N GLN A 81 7.86 2.98 40.88
CA GLN A 81 7.72 3.90 39.74
C GLN A 81 6.26 4.29 39.50
N GLU A 82 5.30 3.40 39.77
CA GLU A 82 3.87 3.62 39.60
C GLU A 82 3.07 2.99 40.74
N GLU A 83 2.16 3.76 41.35
CA GLU A 83 1.32 3.32 42.47
C GLU A 83 -0.12 3.80 42.30
N SER A 84 -1.08 2.94 42.66
CA SER A 84 -2.50 3.30 42.74
C SER A 84 -2.88 3.70 44.16
N LEU A 85 -3.53 4.85 44.32
CA LEU A 85 -3.89 5.43 45.61
C LEU A 85 -5.37 5.82 45.62
N SER A 86 -5.96 5.90 46.81
CA SER A 86 -7.28 6.51 46.99
C SER A 86 -7.25 7.56 48.08
N LEU A 87 -7.77 8.75 47.78
CA LEU A 87 -7.90 9.84 48.75
C LEU A 87 -9.28 10.47 48.62
N ASN A 88 -10.04 10.48 49.72
CA ASN A 88 -11.40 11.03 49.80
C ASN A 88 -12.39 10.44 48.76
N GLY A 89 -12.24 9.15 48.44
CA GLY A 89 -13.09 8.43 47.49
C GLY A 89 -12.74 8.69 46.01
N VAL A 90 -11.63 9.37 45.72
CA VAL A 90 -11.09 9.55 44.37
C VAL A 90 -9.87 8.65 44.22
N SER A 91 -9.81 7.91 43.12
CA SER A 91 -8.64 7.09 42.76
C SER A 91 -7.62 7.95 42.01
N TYR A 92 -6.35 7.73 42.32
CA TYR A 92 -5.22 8.41 41.69
C TYR A 92 -4.17 7.38 41.28
N THR A 93 -3.43 7.71 40.22
CA THR A 93 -2.19 7.02 39.84
C THR A 93 -1.03 7.97 40.08
N ARG A 94 -0.08 7.58 40.95
CA ARG A 94 1.13 8.33 41.23
C ARG A 94 2.29 7.69 40.47
N LYS A 95 3.00 8.50 39.68
CA LYS A 95 4.25 8.14 38.99
C LYS A 95 5.43 8.88 39.59
N THR A 96 6.49 8.17 39.95
CA THR A 96 7.73 8.74 40.44
C THR A 96 8.85 8.43 39.46
N LEU A 97 9.44 9.47 38.87
CA LEU A 97 10.64 9.37 38.06
C LEU A 97 11.81 9.94 38.86
N VAL A 98 12.91 9.20 38.93
CA VAL A 98 14.18 9.66 39.48
C VAL A 98 15.24 9.43 38.40
N ARG A 99 16.06 10.44 38.14
CA ARG A 99 17.17 10.35 37.18
C ARG A 99 18.36 11.17 37.67
N TYR A 100 19.57 10.72 37.33
CA TYR A 100 20.75 11.57 37.43
C TYR A 100 20.69 12.71 36.41
N VAL A 101 21.25 13.86 36.77
CA VAL A 101 21.30 15.08 35.97
C VAL A 101 22.69 15.68 36.06
N ASP A 102 23.21 16.02 34.89
CA ASP A 102 24.39 16.84 34.61
C ASP A 102 24.01 18.33 34.76
N ASP A 103 24.64 19.08 35.66
CA ASP A 103 24.37 20.50 35.92
C ASP A 103 25.24 21.37 34.99
N PRO A 104 24.67 22.22 34.12
CA PRO A 104 25.46 23.02 33.17
C PRO A 104 26.45 24.03 33.77
N LYS A 105 26.64 24.06 35.09
CA LYS A 105 27.44 25.07 35.79
C LYS A 105 28.94 24.77 35.81
N ASP A 106 29.32 23.50 35.86
CA ASP A 106 30.70 23.01 35.77
C ASP A 106 31.01 22.34 34.43
N GLY A 107 29.99 22.13 33.60
CA GLY A 107 30.11 21.73 32.20
C GLY A 107 29.02 20.73 31.89
N GLU A 108 29.11 20.06 30.74
CA GLU A 108 28.24 18.93 30.43
C GLU A 108 29.05 17.88 29.68
N GLY A 109 28.73 16.60 29.90
CA GLY A 109 29.34 15.48 29.21
C GLY A 109 30.86 15.46 29.33
N ILE A 110 31.55 15.48 28.18
CA ILE A 110 33.02 15.44 28.14
C ILE A 110 33.63 16.81 28.52
N ALA A 111 32.85 17.88 28.41
CA ALA A 111 33.29 19.23 28.76
C ALA A 111 33.10 19.55 30.25
N ASP A 112 32.58 18.60 31.03
CA ASP A 112 32.49 18.70 32.47
C ASP A 112 33.87 18.91 33.14
N GLU A 113 33.92 19.77 34.16
CA GLU A 113 35.16 20.22 34.81
C GLU A 113 35.88 19.08 35.54
N ASN A 114 35.14 18.13 36.11
CA ASN A 114 35.68 17.05 36.95
C ASN A 114 35.50 15.64 36.33
N GLY A 115 34.76 15.54 35.23
CA GLY A 115 34.44 14.32 34.50
C GLY A 115 33.32 13.47 35.12
N ILE A 116 32.53 14.02 36.05
CA ILE A 116 31.44 13.35 36.76
C ILE A 116 30.12 14.00 36.37
N THR A 117 29.44 13.46 35.36
CA THR A 117 28.19 14.03 34.80
C THR A 117 26.94 13.80 35.66
N ALA A 118 27.10 13.44 36.93
CA ALA A 118 26.02 12.95 37.80
C ALA A 118 25.91 13.78 39.09
N ASP A 119 25.73 15.09 38.94
CA ASP A 119 25.83 16.07 40.03
C ASP A 119 24.66 16.01 41.00
N SER A 120 23.48 15.68 40.48
CA SER A 120 22.28 15.58 41.29
C SER A 120 21.29 14.55 40.75
N LYS A 121 20.37 14.15 41.62
CA LYS A 121 19.18 13.37 41.25
C LYS A 121 18.00 14.32 41.08
N GLU A 122 17.42 14.37 39.90
CA GLU A 122 16.13 15.02 39.69
C GLU A 122 15.00 14.03 39.90
N VAL A 123 14.03 14.45 40.71
CA VAL A 123 12.87 13.68 41.09
C VAL A 123 11.63 14.39 40.57
N LYS A 124 10.84 13.71 39.74
CA LYS A 124 9.54 14.20 39.26
C LYS A 124 8.43 13.27 39.73
N VAL A 125 7.53 13.80 40.55
CA VAL A 125 6.32 13.11 41.00
C VAL A 125 5.14 13.63 40.20
N THR A 126 4.44 12.75 39.48
CA THR A 126 3.23 13.08 38.71
C THR A 126 2.05 12.31 39.29
N VAL A 127 0.98 13.01 39.66
CA VAL A 127 -0.25 12.38 40.15
C VAL A 127 -1.37 12.63 39.15
N MET A 128 -2.01 11.56 38.71
CA MET A 128 -3.05 11.54 37.69
C MET A 128 -4.39 11.12 38.29
N TRP A 129 -5.49 11.68 37.79
CA TRP A 129 -6.85 11.30 38.16
C TRP A 129 -7.79 11.44 36.96
N ASP A 130 -8.80 10.58 36.91
CA ASP A 130 -9.78 10.63 35.84
C ASP A 130 -10.95 11.55 36.17
N VAL A 131 -11.39 12.28 35.15
CA VAL A 131 -12.66 12.99 35.13
C VAL A 131 -13.46 12.57 33.90
N LYS A 132 -14.74 12.93 33.83
CA LYS A 132 -15.61 12.55 32.69
C LYS A 132 -15.06 12.88 31.31
N ASN A 133 -14.21 13.92 31.20
CA ASN A 133 -13.63 14.40 29.94
C ASN A 133 -12.15 14.03 29.79
N GLY A 134 -11.71 12.92 30.39
CA GLY A 134 -10.35 12.38 30.28
C GLY A 134 -9.52 12.50 31.55
N THR A 135 -8.26 12.10 31.47
CA THR A 135 -7.32 12.10 32.58
C THR A 135 -6.72 13.50 32.79
N ARG A 136 -6.60 13.92 34.05
CA ARG A 136 -5.91 15.14 34.48
C ARG A 136 -4.69 14.75 35.30
N SER A 137 -3.71 15.65 35.33
CA SER A 137 -2.48 15.42 36.10
C SER A 137 -1.94 16.71 36.73
N THR A 138 -1.11 16.53 37.74
CA THR A 138 -0.26 17.57 38.32
C THR A 138 1.12 16.98 38.60
N SER A 139 2.19 17.77 38.50
CA SER A 139 3.54 17.30 38.80
C SER A 139 4.31 18.24 39.71
N LEU A 140 5.16 17.68 40.56
CA LEU A 140 6.18 18.41 41.31
C LEU A 140 7.56 17.86 40.95
N THR A 141 8.53 18.76 40.84
CA THR A 141 9.93 18.42 40.60
C THR A 141 10.78 18.95 41.74
N THR A 142 11.72 18.14 42.24
CA THR A 142 12.75 18.53 43.20
C THR A 142 14.08 17.94 42.78
N ARG A 143 15.20 18.56 43.18
CA ARG A 143 16.54 17.99 43.03
C ARG A 143 17.07 17.55 44.40
N VAL A 144 17.86 16.49 44.41
CA VAL A 144 18.58 15.97 45.58
C VAL A 144 20.04 15.88 45.20
N SER A 145 20.90 16.59 45.91
CA SER A 145 22.35 16.60 45.66
C SER A 145 23.07 15.81 46.76
N PRO A 146 24.22 15.17 46.46
CA PRO A 146 25.03 14.52 47.48
C PRO A 146 25.55 15.53 48.49
N THR A 147 25.77 15.10 49.74
CA THR A 147 26.43 15.94 50.75
C THR A 147 27.94 15.92 50.53
N GLY A 148 28.52 17.06 50.13
CA GLY A 148 29.97 17.20 49.94
C GLY A 148 30.35 17.50 48.50
N VAL A 149 31.45 16.91 48.04
CA VAL A 149 31.96 17.02 46.66
C VAL A 149 31.32 15.93 45.80
N GLU A 150 31.03 16.20 44.52
CA GLU A 150 30.57 15.17 43.58
C GLU A 150 31.46 13.92 43.64
N GLN A 151 30.82 12.77 43.54
CA GLN A 151 31.49 11.46 43.50
C GLN A 151 31.05 10.74 42.24
N ALA A 152 31.99 10.07 41.60
CA ALA A 152 31.69 9.19 40.48
C ALA A 152 30.71 8.10 40.96
N ILE A 153 29.64 7.91 40.21
CA ILE A 153 28.67 6.82 40.44
C ILE A 153 29.09 5.56 39.67
N PRO A 154 28.80 4.36 40.18
CA PRO A 154 29.01 3.13 39.43
C PRO A 154 28.07 3.07 38.22
N GLY A 155 28.54 2.46 37.13
CA GLY A 155 27.80 2.30 35.88
C GLY A 155 28.37 3.13 34.74
N GLY A 156 27.76 3.03 33.57
CA GLY A 156 28.05 3.84 32.39
C GLY A 156 26.88 4.72 31.99
N THR A 157 27.01 5.40 30.86
CA THR A 157 25.95 6.22 30.26
C THR A 157 25.44 5.57 28.99
N LEU A 158 24.13 5.34 28.88
CA LEU A 158 23.48 5.03 27.60
C LEU A 158 22.88 6.31 27.01
N SER A 159 23.34 6.71 25.82
CA SER A 159 22.74 7.80 25.05
C SER A 159 22.02 7.24 23.84
N ILE A 160 20.70 7.36 23.81
CA ILE A 160 19.86 6.91 22.70
C ILE A 160 19.41 8.13 21.91
N TYR A 161 19.85 8.21 20.66
CA TYR A 161 19.44 9.24 19.70
C TYR A 161 18.28 8.71 18.86
N VAL A 162 17.23 9.50 18.76
CA VAL A 162 16.06 9.18 17.96
C VAL A 162 15.91 10.20 16.85
N VAL A 163 15.91 9.71 15.61
CA VAL A 163 15.83 10.54 14.41
C VAL A 163 14.67 10.11 13.51
N ASP A 164 14.24 10.98 12.62
CA ASP A 164 13.25 10.69 11.60
C ASP A 164 13.91 10.13 10.31
N ALA A 165 13.13 9.89 9.26
CA ALA A 165 13.67 9.38 7.99
C ALA A 165 14.64 10.35 7.30
N ASN A 166 14.62 11.63 7.65
CA ASN A 166 15.51 12.68 7.16
C ASN A 166 16.65 12.98 8.15
N VAL A 167 16.87 12.10 9.13
CA VAL A 167 17.91 12.21 10.16
C VAL A 167 17.71 13.44 11.05
N GLN A 168 16.49 13.97 11.16
CA GLN A 168 16.16 15.07 12.07
C GLN A 168 15.79 14.53 13.45
N PRO A 169 16.14 15.24 14.54
CA PRO A 169 15.86 14.77 15.90
C PRO A 169 14.36 14.67 16.19
N VAL A 170 13.93 13.52 16.70
CA VAL A 170 12.54 13.29 17.10
C VAL A 170 12.40 13.55 18.60
N SER A 171 11.86 14.71 18.95
CA SER A 171 11.56 15.06 20.34
C SER A 171 10.30 14.34 20.86
N GLY A 172 10.31 13.96 22.15
CA GLY A 172 9.17 13.33 22.81
C GLY A 172 8.89 11.89 22.37
N ALA A 173 9.87 11.20 21.80
CA ALA A 173 9.82 9.75 21.59
C ALA A 173 10.08 9.04 22.93
N LEU A 174 9.35 7.98 23.23
CA LEU A 174 9.55 7.17 24.42
C LEU A 174 10.63 6.13 24.14
N VAL A 175 11.74 6.23 24.86
CA VAL A 175 12.82 5.24 24.86
C VAL A 175 12.69 4.41 26.13
N SER A 176 12.40 3.13 25.96
CA SER A 176 12.33 2.14 27.04
C SER A 176 13.57 1.27 27.01
N ILE A 177 14.21 1.09 28.16
CA ILE A 177 15.34 0.17 28.32
C ILE A 177 15.03 -0.89 29.37
N VAL A 178 15.41 -2.13 29.07
CA VAL A 178 15.25 -3.28 29.97
C VAL A 178 16.56 -4.07 30.01
N ASN A 179 16.95 -4.50 31.21
CA ASN A 179 17.98 -5.50 31.42
C ASN A 179 17.74 -6.24 32.74
N GLU A 180 17.28 -7.49 32.65
CA GLU A 180 17.01 -8.34 33.84
C GLU A 180 18.27 -9.07 34.34
N ASN A 181 19.36 -9.05 33.57
CA ASN A 181 20.59 -9.79 33.86
C ASN A 181 21.61 -8.97 34.67
N VAL A 182 21.38 -7.67 34.83
CA VAL A 182 22.18 -6.81 35.70
C VAL A 182 21.60 -6.76 37.13
N SER A 183 22.45 -6.46 38.10
CA SER A 183 22.03 -6.29 39.49
C SER A 183 22.38 -4.88 39.97
N PRO A 184 21.39 -4.06 40.36
CA PRO A 184 19.94 -4.30 40.28
C PRO A 184 19.42 -4.32 38.82
N SER A 185 18.30 -5.00 38.59
CA SER A 185 17.68 -5.06 37.26
C SER A 185 17.15 -3.70 36.82
N VAL A 186 17.10 -3.48 35.50
CA VAL A 186 16.69 -2.21 34.89
C VAL A 186 15.42 -2.42 34.09
N SER A 187 14.45 -1.53 34.27
CA SER A 187 13.24 -1.37 33.47
C SER A 187 12.74 0.06 33.64
N VAL A 188 13.17 0.95 32.74
CA VAL A 188 12.91 2.39 32.85
C VAL A 188 12.67 2.98 31.47
N SER A 189 11.88 4.06 31.41
CA SER A 189 11.61 4.77 30.15
C SER A 189 11.78 6.26 30.30
N VAL A 190 12.37 6.89 29.28
CA VAL A 190 12.64 8.33 29.22
C VAL A 190 12.16 8.88 27.88
N LEU A 191 11.60 10.09 27.89
CA LEU A 191 11.23 10.81 26.68
C LEU A 191 12.45 11.55 26.13
N THR A 192 12.63 11.53 24.82
CA THR A 192 13.70 12.29 24.15
C THR A 192 13.50 13.80 24.29
N ASN A 193 14.61 14.52 24.43
CA ASN A 193 14.64 15.99 24.50
C ASN A 193 14.44 16.64 23.10
N SER A 194 14.64 17.96 22.98
CA SER A 194 14.52 18.67 21.70
C SER A 194 15.58 18.26 20.65
N TYR A 195 16.67 17.62 21.08
CA TYR A 195 17.73 17.08 20.23
C TYR A 195 17.52 15.59 19.91
N GLY A 196 16.36 15.01 20.26
CA GLY A 196 16.07 13.61 20.01
C GLY A 196 16.84 12.65 20.92
N GLU A 197 17.48 13.15 21.99
CA GLU A 197 18.30 12.33 22.87
C GLU A 197 17.54 11.91 24.14
N ALA A 198 17.68 10.64 24.51
CA ALA A 198 17.35 10.11 25.84
C ALA A 198 18.60 9.49 26.48
N THR A 199 18.98 10.01 27.65
CA THR A 199 20.21 9.62 28.35
C THR A 199 19.89 8.89 29.65
N PHE A 200 20.60 7.78 29.89
CA PHE A 200 20.53 6.98 31.11
C PHE A 200 21.91 6.96 31.77
N ILE A 201 22.20 8.00 32.54
CA ILE A 201 23.46 8.16 33.28
C ILE A 201 23.45 7.20 34.47
N GLY A 202 24.53 6.46 34.70
CA GLY A 202 24.63 5.51 35.82
C GLY A 202 23.93 4.17 35.57
N ALA A 203 23.72 3.80 34.30
CA ALA A 203 23.21 2.48 33.94
C ALA A 203 24.20 1.40 34.44
N PRO A 204 23.75 0.35 35.15
CA PRO A 204 24.63 -0.73 35.61
C PRO A 204 25.49 -1.33 34.49
N GLU A 205 26.77 -1.63 34.78
CA GLU A 205 27.63 -2.32 33.82
C GLU A 205 27.06 -3.69 33.46
N GLY A 206 26.99 -4.01 32.16
CA GLY A 206 26.43 -5.26 31.69
C GLY A 206 26.13 -5.27 30.20
N VAL A 207 25.95 -6.49 29.66
CA VAL A 207 25.52 -6.73 28.29
C VAL A 207 24.01 -6.98 28.25
N GLY A 208 23.39 -6.88 27.08
CA GLY A 208 21.98 -7.28 26.90
C GLY A 208 20.96 -6.21 27.25
N TYR A 209 21.31 -4.92 27.12
CA TYR A 209 20.33 -3.85 27.23
C TYR A 209 19.41 -3.85 26.02
N GLU A 210 18.15 -4.18 26.25
CA GLU A 210 17.08 -4.14 25.26
C GLU A 210 16.55 -2.72 25.15
N ILE A 211 16.50 -2.18 23.94
CA ILE A 211 15.99 -0.83 23.65
C ILE A 211 14.73 -0.95 22.80
N VAL A 212 13.68 -0.23 23.18
CA VAL A 212 12.47 -0.04 22.37
C VAL A 212 12.17 1.45 22.30
N VAL A 213 11.99 1.96 21.08
CA VAL A 213 11.70 3.36 20.80
C VAL A 213 10.34 3.47 20.12
N THR A 214 9.43 4.24 20.71
CA THR A 214 8.07 4.43 20.20
C THR A 214 7.63 5.88 20.28
N LYS A 215 6.75 6.27 19.37
CA LYS A 215 5.98 7.52 19.45
C LYS A 215 4.64 7.32 18.76
N VAL A 216 3.57 7.84 19.36
CA VAL A 216 2.20 7.66 18.83
C VAL A 216 2.14 8.17 17.38
N GLY A 217 1.63 7.33 16.47
CA GLY A 217 1.51 7.63 15.04
C GLY A 217 2.79 7.43 14.22
N GLN A 218 3.88 6.97 14.85
CA GLN A 218 5.13 6.65 14.18
C GLN A 218 5.45 5.15 14.26
N SER A 219 6.36 4.68 13.42
CA SER A 219 6.90 3.32 13.48
C SER A 219 7.61 3.02 14.80
N THR A 220 7.92 1.75 15.04
CA THR A 220 8.74 1.31 16.19
C THR A 220 10.13 0.89 15.73
N ALA A 221 11.14 1.25 16.52
CA ALA A 221 12.50 0.76 16.38
C ALA A 221 12.94 0.07 17.68
N ARG A 222 13.72 -1.01 17.57
CA ARG A 222 14.17 -1.77 18.73
C ARG A 222 15.47 -2.51 18.45
N THR A 223 16.12 -2.98 19.51
CA THR A 223 17.17 -4.02 19.42
C THR A 223 16.55 -5.41 19.37
N TYR A 224 17.24 -6.36 18.76
CA TYR A 224 16.80 -7.74 18.60
C TYR A 224 17.74 -8.72 19.34
N SER A 225 17.15 -9.80 19.83
CA SER A 225 17.89 -10.88 20.50
C SER A 225 18.60 -11.76 19.47
N ALA A 226 19.71 -12.35 19.89
CA ALA A 226 20.34 -13.44 19.14
C ALA A 226 19.68 -14.77 19.54
N ASP A 227 19.25 -15.54 18.55
CA ASP A 227 18.65 -16.86 18.73
C ASP A 227 19.05 -17.80 17.58
N SER A 228 18.38 -18.96 17.46
CA SER A 228 18.68 -19.94 16.41
C SER A 228 18.28 -19.48 15.01
N GLU A 229 17.33 -18.55 14.91
CA GLU A 229 16.85 -17.99 13.64
C GLU A 229 17.64 -16.73 13.28
N ASN A 230 17.83 -15.81 14.23
CA ASN A 230 18.63 -14.61 14.09
C ASN A 230 19.97 -14.75 14.83
N THR A 231 20.98 -15.26 14.14
CA THR A 231 22.29 -15.54 14.76
C THR A 231 23.14 -14.29 14.97
N SER A 232 22.88 -13.23 14.19
CA SER A 232 23.59 -11.96 14.28
C SER A 232 22.60 -10.79 14.13
N PRO A 233 21.91 -10.40 15.22
CA PRO A 233 20.90 -9.34 15.19
C PRO A 233 21.50 -7.97 14.87
N SER A 234 20.76 -7.18 14.09
CA SER A 234 21.12 -5.82 13.71
C SER A 234 19.87 -4.92 13.74
N PRO A 235 19.75 -3.98 14.68
CA PRO A 235 20.65 -3.74 15.81
C PRO A 235 20.51 -4.81 16.91
N GLY A 236 21.63 -5.30 17.44
CA GLY A 236 21.66 -6.16 18.63
C GLY A 236 21.51 -5.37 19.94
N HIS A 237 21.28 -6.07 21.05
CA HIS A 237 21.22 -5.47 22.38
C HIS A 237 22.52 -4.72 22.74
N LEU A 238 22.39 -3.61 23.46
CA LEU A 238 23.52 -2.76 23.79
C LEU A 238 24.30 -3.26 25.02
N THR A 239 25.54 -2.79 25.14
CA THR A 239 26.42 -3.07 26.27
C THR A 239 26.77 -1.78 26.99
N VAL A 240 26.71 -1.79 28.32
CA VAL A 240 27.16 -0.70 29.17
C VAL A 240 28.46 -1.09 29.83
N VAL A 241 29.45 -0.20 29.73
CA VAL A 241 30.76 -0.33 30.37
C VAL A 241 30.88 0.77 31.43
N ASN A 242 31.42 0.42 32.60
CA ASN A 242 31.57 1.36 33.70
C ASN A 242 32.42 2.60 33.31
N GLY A 243 31.90 3.79 33.60
CA GLY A 243 32.53 5.08 33.28
C GLY A 243 32.58 5.43 31.78
N ALA A 244 32.00 4.61 30.90
CA ALA A 244 31.97 4.87 29.46
C ALA A 244 30.57 5.27 29.00
N THR A 245 30.51 5.96 27.86
CA THR A 245 29.26 6.26 27.16
C THR A 245 29.08 5.30 25.99
N THR A 246 27.97 4.57 25.98
CA THR A 246 27.51 3.78 24.83
C THR A 246 26.39 4.56 24.15
N ALA A 247 26.56 4.86 22.87
CA ALA A 247 25.57 5.59 22.08
C ALA A 247 25.02 4.73 20.94
N SER A 248 23.73 4.88 20.65
CA SER A 248 23.09 4.28 19.48
C SER A 248 22.00 5.19 18.91
N THR A 249 21.74 5.08 17.61
CA THR A 249 20.72 5.85 16.90
C THR A 249 19.61 4.94 16.41
N PHE A 250 18.37 5.33 16.65
CA PHE A 250 17.17 4.63 16.17
C PHE A 250 16.32 5.58 15.33
N ALA A 251 15.85 5.12 14.18
CA ALA A 251 14.99 5.91 13.31
C ALA A 251 13.51 5.54 13.54
N ILE A 252 12.66 6.53 13.84
CA ILE A 252 11.20 6.41 13.86
C ILE A 252 10.57 7.59 13.11
N ASP A 253 9.50 7.35 12.36
CA ASP A 253 8.80 8.38 11.60
C ASP A 253 7.34 7.97 11.37
N LEU A 254 6.53 8.89 10.83
CA LEU A 254 5.11 8.71 10.59
C LEU A 254 4.83 7.50 9.70
N LEU A 255 3.80 6.74 10.08
CA LEU A 255 3.30 5.62 9.29
C LEU A 255 2.57 6.11 8.03
N SER A 256 2.59 5.29 6.99
CA SER A 256 2.06 5.56 5.66
C SER A 256 0.91 4.62 5.32
N ASN A 257 0.07 5.05 4.40
CA ASN A 257 -0.97 4.22 3.80
C ASN A 257 -0.43 3.62 2.50
N LYS A 258 -0.59 2.30 2.34
CA LYS A 258 -0.31 1.59 1.10
C LYS A 258 -1.60 0.97 0.57
N THR A 259 -1.86 1.18 -0.70
CA THR A 259 -2.91 0.50 -1.44
C THR A 259 -2.30 -0.24 -2.62
N VAL A 260 -2.65 -1.51 -2.80
CA VAL A 260 -2.25 -2.31 -3.96
C VAL A 260 -3.51 -2.79 -4.66
N TYR A 261 -3.65 -2.41 -5.92
CA TYR A 261 -4.68 -2.93 -6.82
C TYR A 261 -4.09 -4.10 -7.59
N THR A 262 -4.80 -5.21 -7.66
CA THR A 262 -4.46 -6.33 -8.53
C THR A 262 -5.44 -6.35 -9.69
N TYR A 263 -4.92 -6.30 -10.90
CA TYR A 263 -5.69 -6.33 -12.14
C TYR A 263 -5.36 -7.58 -12.94
N GLN A 264 -6.35 -8.09 -13.67
CA GLN A 264 -6.09 -9.03 -14.76
C GLN A 264 -5.64 -8.23 -16.00
N ALA A 265 -4.63 -8.75 -16.70
CA ALA A 265 -4.16 -8.17 -17.96
C ALA A 265 -5.30 -8.05 -18.99
N PRO A 266 -5.28 -7.00 -19.84
CA PRO A 266 -6.19 -6.91 -20.99
C PRO A 266 -6.16 -8.21 -21.77
N LYS A 267 -7.35 -8.72 -22.09
CA LYS A 267 -7.50 -10.03 -22.71
C LYS A 267 -8.05 -9.86 -24.12
N GLU A 268 -7.40 -10.50 -25.08
CA GLU A 268 -7.99 -10.68 -26.40
C GLU A 268 -9.04 -11.78 -26.35
N ILE A 269 -10.24 -11.45 -26.80
CA ILE A 269 -11.39 -12.34 -26.94
C ILE A 269 -11.64 -12.54 -28.42
N THR A 270 -11.84 -13.79 -28.83
CA THR A 270 -12.33 -14.14 -30.16
C THR A 270 -13.74 -14.68 -30.02
N TRP A 271 -14.71 -13.97 -30.60
CA TRP A 271 -16.06 -14.48 -30.78
C TRP A 271 -16.12 -15.22 -32.12
N THR A 272 -16.59 -16.48 -32.12
CA THR A 272 -16.60 -17.35 -33.31
C THR A 272 -17.98 -17.97 -33.46
N ASP A 273 -18.46 -18.00 -34.71
CA ASP A 273 -19.61 -18.79 -35.10
C ASP A 273 -19.14 -19.94 -36.01
N PRO A 274 -19.22 -21.19 -35.53
CA PRO A 274 -18.88 -22.36 -36.32
C PRO A 274 -20.05 -22.84 -37.19
N PHE A 275 -21.22 -22.20 -37.12
CA PHE A 275 -22.45 -22.63 -37.80
C PHE A 275 -22.88 -24.07 -37.46
N ASP A 276 -22.69 -24.48 -36.20
CA ASP A 276 -23.24 -25.75 -35.69
C ASP A 276 -24.79 -25.74 -35.70
N ASP A 277 -25.37 -24.57 -35.45
CA ASP A 277 -26.80 -24.24 -35.51
C ASP A 277 -27.00 -22.75 -35.88
N ASP A 278 -28.25 -22.26 -35.84
CA ASP A 278 -28.60 -20.88 -36.16
C ASP A 278 -28.75 -19.95 -34.94
N ASP A 279 -28.37 -20.37 -33.73
CA ASP A 279 -28.57 -19.58 -32.51
C ASP A 279 -27.74 -18.29 -32.48
N LEU A 280 -26.62 -18.26 -33.21
CA LEU A 280 -25.73 -17.10 -33.34
C LEU A 280 -26.10 -16.16 -34.50
N LEU A 281 -27.22 -16.41 -35.18
CA LEU A 281 -27.76 -15.54 -36.22
C LEU A 281 -28.93 -14.71 -35.69
N ALA A 282 -28.83 -13.38 -35.82
CA ALA A 282 -29.97 -12.50 -35.54
C ALA A 282 -31.01 -12.54 -36.67
N SER A 283 -30.56 -12.72 -37.91
CA SER A 283 -31.43 -12.84 -39.06
C SER A 283 -30.75 -13.59 -40.21
N SER A 284 -31.56 -14.22 -41.04
CA SER A 284 -31.13 -14.87 -42.27
C SER A 284 -32.21 -14.71 -43.34
N THR A 285 -31.81 -14.57 -44.60
CA THR A 285 -32.70 -14.48 -45.75
C THR A 285 -32.08 -15.25 -46.91
N ASP A 286 -32.82 -16.20 -47.46
CA ASP A 286 -32.35 -17.07 -48.54
C ASP A 286 -31.05 -17.84 -48.24
N THR A 287 -30.72 -17.98 -46.95
CA THR A 287 -29.60 -18.76 -46.41
C THR A 287 -30.10 -19.74 -45.34
N VAL A 288 -29.33 -20.80 -45.10
CA VAL A 288 -29.64 -21.84 -44.11
C VAL A 288 -28.34 -22.37 -43.51
N VAL A 289 -28.34 -22.59 -42.20
CA VAL A 289 -27.32 -23.38 -41.52
C VAL A 289 -27.68 -24.86 -41.66
N ALA A 290 -26.84 -25.62 -42.35
CA ALA A 290 -27.07 -27.04 -42.55
C ALA A 290 -25.78 -27.80 -42.71
N SER A 291 -25.65 -28.90 -41.96
CA SER A 291 -24.44 -29.74 -41.95
C SER A 291 -23.18 -29.01 -41.47
N GLY A 292 -23.31 -28.02 -40.58
CA GLY A 292 -22.17 -27.29 -40.01
C GLY A 292 -21.71 -26.08 -40.84
N HIS A 293 -22.54 -25.58 -41.75
CA HIS A 293 -22.15 -24.51 -42.68
C HIS A 293 -23.34 -23.59 -43.00
N LEU A 294 -23.06 -22.30 -43.19
CA LEU A 294 -23.99 -21.36 -43.78
C LEU A 294 -23.94 -21.45 -45.31
N ARG A 295 -25.09 -21.60 -45.96
CA ARG A 295 -25.21 -21.70 -47.43
C ARG A 295 -26.52 -21.14 -47.94
N LEU A 296 -26.67 -21.00 -49.26
CA LEU A 296 -27.93 -20.57 -49.88
C LEU A 296 -29.04 -21.64 -49.75
N THR A 297 -30.31 -21.22 -49.58
CA THR A 297 -31.46 -22.14 -49.43
C THR A 297 -31.94 -22.76 -50.74
N GLY A 298 -31.68 -24.05 -50.97
CA GLY A 298 -32.34 -24.84 -52.02
C GLY A 298 -31.82 -24.62 -53.46
N PRO A 299 -32.28 -25.44 -54.43
CA PRO A 299 -31.89 -25.29 -55.83
C PRO A 299 -32.59 -24.09 -56.50
N GLY A 300 -31.85 -23.33 -57.31
CA GLY A 300 -32.42 -22.24 -58.13
C GLY A 300 -32.14 -20.80 -57.66
N ASN A 301 -31.25 -20.58 -56.69
CA ASN A 301 -30.85 -19.24 -56.22
C ASN A 301 -29.83 -18.54 -57.13
N GLN A 302 -29.73 -18.97 -58.39
CA GLN A 302 -28.88 -18.29 -59.37
C GLN A 302 -29.32 -16.83 -59.48
N ASN A 303 -28.39 -15.90 -59.25
CA ASN A 303 -28.61 -14.46 -59.27
C ASN A 303 -29.57 -13.94 -58.16
N LYS A 304 -29.84 -14.73 -57.11
CA LYS A 304 -30.55 -14.27 -55.92
C LYS A 304 -29.60 -14.36 -54.71
N PRO A 305 -28.98 -13.24 -54.28
CA PRO A 305 -28.10 -13.27 -53.13
C PRO A 305 -28.90 -13.61 -51.86
N GLY A 306 -28.28 -14.36 -50.97
CA GLY A 306 -28.78 -14.62 -49.63
C GLY A 306 -27.91 -13.91 -48.59
N PHE A 307 -28.50 -13.62 -47.44
CA PHE A 307 -27.87 -12.86 -46.38
C PHE A 307 -27.98 -13.59 -45.06
N ALA A 308 -27.00 -13.42 -44.19
CA ALA A 308 -27.08 -13.80 -42.79
C ALA A 308 -26.38 -12.71 -41.96
N GLU A 309 -26.97 -12.38 -40.82
CA GLU A 309 -26.40 -11.45 -39.86
C GLU A 309 -26.21 -12.15 -38.53
N SER A 310 -25.01 -12.02 -37.96
CA SER A 310 -24.74 -12.50 -36.62
C SER A 310 -25.64 -11.81 -35.60
N ILE A 311 -25.77 -12.41 -34.42
CA ILE A 311 -26.16 -11.66 -33.23
C ILE A 311 -25.18 -10.50 -32.99
N ALA A 312 -25.64 -9.53 -32.22
CA ALA A 312 -24.84 -8.35 -31.92
C ALA A 312 -23.70 -8.73 -30.95
N ILE A 313 -22.47 -8.49 -31.37
CA ILE A 313 -21.23 -8.75 -30.64
C ILE A 313 -20.89 -7.50 -29.84
N THR A 314 -20.77 -7.65 -28.52
CA THR A 314 -20.44 -6.57 -27.59
C THR A 314 -19.85 -7.10 -26.31
N SER A 315 -19.11 -6.24 -25.61
CA SER A 315 -18.67 -6.45 -24.24
C SER A 315 -18.86 -5.15 -23.46
N THR A 316 -19.27 -5.26 -22.19
CA THR A 316 -19.32 -4.08 -21.29
C THR A 316 -17.93 -3.53 -20.97
N ARG A 317 -16.88 -4.25 -21.36
CA ARG A 317 -15.46 -3.97 -21.07
C ARG A 317 -14.64 -3.85 -22.34
N LEU A 318 -15.30 -3.65 -23.50
CA LEU A 318 -14.66 -3.48 -24.78
C LEU A 318 -13.68 -2.29 -24.75
N LYS A 319 -12.40 -2.56 -24.99
CA LYS A 319 -11.33 -1.54 -25.11
C LYS A 319 -11.05 -1.21 -26.58
N GLU A 320 -10.98 -2.23 -27.42
CA GLU A 320 -10.52 -2.09 -28.81
C GLU A 320 -11.05 -3.27 -29.63
N TRP A 321 -11.50 -3.03 -30.87
CA TRP A 321 -11.74 -4.11 -31.83
C TRP A 321 -10.41 -4.56 -32.43
N LYS A 322 -10.30 -5.79 -32.91
CA LYS A 322 -9.06 -6.30 -33.52
C LYS A 322 -9.29 -6.69 -34.96
N GLU A 323 -9.79 -7.89 -35.21
CA GLU A 323 -9.88 -8.39 -36.58
C GLU A 323 -11.18 -9.14 -36.84
N LEU A 324 -11.69 -9.03 -38.06
CA LEU A 324 -12.65 -9.97 -38.62
C LEU A 324 -11.90 -10.98 -39.51
N SER A 325 -12.17 -12.26 -39.31
CA SER A 325 -11.65 -13.35 -40.15
C SER A 325 -12.72 -14.41 -40.40
N TRP A 326 -12.53 -15.24 -41.43
CA TRP A 326 -13.47 -16.29 -41.78
C TRP A 326 -12.79 -17.42 -42.54
N VAL A 327 -13.50 -18.55 -42.62
CA VAL A 327 -13.17 -19.69 -43.48
C VAL A 327 -14.41 -19.99 -44.31
N ASP A 328 -14.26 -19.91 -45.63
CA ASP A 328 -15.32 -20.22 -46.59
C ASP A 328 -14.79 -21.02 -47.79
N GLU A 329 -15.73 -21.57 -48.55
CA GLU A 329 -15.46 -22.22 -49.84
C GLU A 329 -16.32 -21.56 -50.92
N GLU A 330 -15.64 -21.03 -51.93
CA GLU A 330 -16.24 -20.39 -53.10
C GLU A 330 -15.96 -21.21 -54.36
N PRO A 331 -16.85 -22.15 -54.74
CA PRO A 331 -16.80 -22.78 -56.07
C PRO A 331 -16.85 -21.75 -57.21
N GLU A 332 -16.37 -22.13 -58.39
CA GLU A 332 -16.33 -21.25 -59.56
C GLU A 332 -17.72 -20.63 -59.86
N GLY A 333 -17.76 -19.30 -59.94
CA GLY A 333 -19.00 -18.55 -60.19
C GLY A 333 -19.85 -18.25 -58.95
N THR A 334 -19.32 -18.49 -57.74
CA THR A 334 -19.90 -18.08 -56.46
C THR A 334 -19.02 -17.03 -55.76
N GLU A 335 -19.58 -16.30 -54.80
CA GLU A 335 -18.85 -15.28 -54.00
C GLU A 335 -19.52 -15.13 -52.62
N VAL A 336 -18.71 -14.93 -51.59
CA VAL A 336 -19.11 -14.46 -50.26
C VAL A 336 -18.49 -13.09 -49.99
N ARG A 337 -19.31 -12.16 -49.51
CA ARG A 337 -18.88 -10.83 -49.05
C ARG A 337 -19.25 -10.63 -47.60
N TYR A 338 -18.34 -10.07 -46.82
CA TYR A 338 -18.54 -9.78 -45.41
C TYR A 338 -18.53 -8.28 -45.17
N SER A 339 -19.50 -7.78 -44.42
CA SER A 339 -19.53 -6.39 -43.93
C SER A 339 -19.72 -6.38 -42.43
N ILE A 340 -19.19 -5.37 -41.78
CA ILE A 340 -19.47 -5.03 -40.39
C ILE A 340 -20.62 -4.04 -40.35
N LEU A 341 -21.66 -4.38 -39.60
CA LEU A 341 -22.77 -3.47 -39.29
C LEU A 341 -22.61 -2.96 -37.86
N TYR A 342 -23.11 -1.75 -37.60
CA TYR A 342 -23.19 -1.14 -36.27
C TYR A 342 -24.61 -0.66 -35.99
N ASP A 343 -24.99 -0.55 -34.71
CA ASP A 343 -26.28 0.04 -34.33
C ASP A 343 -26.25 1.55 -34.54
N SER A 344 -26.88 2.02 -35.62
CA SER A 344 -27.03 3.44 -35.94
C SER A 344 -28.09 4.14 -35.08
N GLY A 345 -28.82 3.37 -34.26
CA GLY A 345 -29.73 3.84 -33.23
C GLY A 345 -31.07 3.11 -33.24
N GLY A 346 -31.54 2.71 -32.06
CA GLY A 346 -32.84 2.07 -31.89
C GLY A 346 -32.87 0.60 -32.33
N GLY A 347 -31.71 -0.06 -32.40
CA GLY A 347 -31.57 -1.45 -32.85
C GLY A 347 -31.56 -1.59 -34.38
N VAL A 348 -31.29 -0.50 -35.10
CA VAL A 348 -31.16 -0.48 -36.55
C VAL A 348 -29.69 -0.65 -36.88
N PHE A 349 -29.36 -1.70 -37.62
CA PHE A 349 -27.98 -2.00 -38.00
C PHE A 349 -27.70 -1.53 -39.43
N ASP A 350 -26.80 -0.57 -39.57
CA ASP A 350 -26.32 -0.06 -40.86
C ASP A 350 -24.84 -0.46 -41.05
N PRO A 351 -24.34 -0.55 -42.30
CA PRO A 351 -22.91 -0.77 -42.53
C PRO A 351 -22.06 0.33 -41.90
N VAL A 352 -20.94 -0.04 -41.26
CA VAL A 352 -19.92 0.94 -40.85
C VAL A 352 -19.46 1.71 -42.11
N PRO A 353 -19.48 3.05 -42.11
CA PRO A 353 -19.15 3.83 -43.30
C PRO A 353 -17.71 3.58 -43.77
N ASP A 354 -17.50 3.65 -45.09
CA ASP A 354 -16.17 3.50 -45.71
C ASP A 354 -15.15 4.58 -45.26
N THR A 355 -15.61 5.67 -44.63
CA THR A 355 -14.72 6.66 -44.01
C THR A 355 -13.98 6.12 -42.79
N ASP A 356 -14.57 5.15 -42.11
CA ASP A 356 -14.10 4.62 -40.83
C ASP A 356 -13.62 3.17 -41.00
N LEU A 357 -14.18 2.42 -41.97
CA LEU A 357 -13.72 1.09 -42.35
C LEU A 357 -13.73 0.94 -43.89
N PRO A 358 -12.65 1.34 -44.59
CA PRO A 358 -12.62 1.37 -46.05
C PRO A 358 -12.95 0.02 -46.72
N GLY A 359 -13.95 0.02 -47.60
CA GLY A 359 -14.39 -1.16 -48.37
C GLY A 359 -15.57 -1.92 -47.73
N ASN A 360 -15.98 -1.53 -46.53
CA ASN A 360 -17.03 -2.20 -45.78
C ASN A 360 -18.40 -2.13 -46.47
N GLU A 361 -18.77 -0.98 -47.07
CA GLU A 361 -20.06 -0.82 -47.76
C GLU A 361 -20.17 -1.71 -49.01
N THR A 362 -19.04 -2.03 -49.64
CA THR A 362 -18.97 -2.99 -50.76
C THR A 362 -18.85 -4.44 -50.32
N GLY A 363 -18.48 -4.68 -49.06
CA GLY A 363 -18.19 -5.99 -48.49
C GLY A 363 -16.80 -6.51 -48.85
N PHE A 364 -16.13 -7.08 -47.86
CA PHE A 364 -14.81 -7.69 -47.95
C PHE A 364 -14.86 -9.10 -48.52
N THR A 365 -13.85 -9.43 -49.32
CA THR A 365 -13.63 -10.78 -49.90
C THR A 365 -12.26 -11.32 -49.53
N THR A 366 -11.55 -10.70 -48.57
CA THR A 366 -10.23 -11.14 -48.11
C THR A 366 -10.12 -10.92 -46.61
N ALA A 367 -9.76 -11.97 -45.89
CA ALA A 367 -9.48 -11.96 -44.46
C ALA A 367 -7.95 -11.98 -44.21
N PRO A 368 -7.48 -11.46 -43.05
CA PRO A 368 -8.26 -10.74 -42.04
C PRO A 368 -8.55 -9.29 -42.44
N VAL A 369 -9.57 -8.71 -41.82
CA VAL A 369 -9.91 -7.27 -41.92
C VAL A 369 -9.60 -6.63 -40.57
N ASP A 370 -8.74 -5.60 -40.58
CA ASP A 370 -8.38 -4.82 -39.40
C ASP A 370 -9.52 -3.89 -38.98
N LEU A 371 -9.93 -4.00 -37.71
CA LEU A 371 -11.00 -3.24 -37.08
C LEU A 371 -10.49 -2.31 -35.97
N SER A 372 -9.18 -2.29 -35.69
CA SER A 372 -8.57 -1.55 -34.56
C SER A 372 -8.78 -0.04 -34.63
N GLY A 373 -9.00 0.51 -35.83
CA GLY A 373 -9.32 1.93 -36.03
C GLY A 373 -10.75 2.34 -35.63
N LEU A 374 -11.64 1.39 -35.31
CA LEU A 374 -13.04 1.68 -35.00
C LEU A 374 -13.21 2.25 -33.59
N ALA A 375 -13.68 3.50 -33.50
CA ALA A 375 -13.96 4.16 -32.23
C ALA A 375 -15.10 3.48 -31.45
N ILE A 376 -14.76 2.83 -30.33
CA ILE A 376 -15.71 2.09 -29.49
C ILE A 376 -16.85 2.94 -28.90
N SER A 377 -16.70 4.27 -28.83
CA SER A 377 -17.77 5.18 -28.40
C SER A 377 -18.94 5.22 -29.38
N THR A 378 -18.67 4.96 -30.66
CA THR A 378 -19.66 4.92 -31.75
C THR A 378 -20.01 3.47 -32.10
N TYR A 379 -19.00 2.61 -32.14
CA TYR A 379 -19.08 1.23 -32.60
C TYR A 379 -18.98 0.24 -31.42
N ASN A 380 -19.82 0.38 -30.39
CA ASN A 380 -19.79 -0.49 -29.20
C ASN A 380 -20.51 -1.84 -29.38
N LEU A 381 -21.18 -2.02 -30.53
CA LEU A 381 -22.01 -3.16 -30.86
C LEU A 381 -21.87 -3.41 -32.36
N LEU A 382 -21.29 -4.56 -32.74
CA LEU A 382 -21.06 -4.92 -34.14
C LEU A 382 -21.85 -6.17 -34.52
N ARG A 383 -22.20 -6.29 -35.81
CA ARG A 383 -22.64 -7.55 -36.42
C ARG A 383 -21.80 -7.86 -37.63
N ILE A 384 -21.62 -9.14 -37.90
CA ILE A 384 -21.07 -9.63 -39.15
C ILE A 384 -22.24 -9.87 -40.09
N HIS A 385 -22.21 -9.24 -41.25
CA HIS A 385 -23.19 -9.42 -42.33
C HIS A 385 -22.52 -10.18 -43.47
N SER A 386 -23.01 -11.38 -43.75
CA SER A 386 -22.52 -12.23 -44.83
C SER A 386 -23.50 -12.21 -45.99
N THR A 387 -23.03 -11.83 -47.18
CA THR A 387 -23.76 -11.92 -48.45
C THR A 387 -23.22 -13.09 -49.26
N LEU A 388 -24.05 -14.09 -49.53
CA LEU A 388 -23.71 -15.25 -50.35
C LEU A 388 -24.36 -15.08 -51.72
N SER A 389 -23.61 -15.29 -52.80
CA SER A 389 -24.14 -15.19 -54.17
C SER A 389 -23.64 -16.31 -55.08
N SER A 390 -24.45 -16.64 -56.09
CA SER A 390 -24.11 -17.64 -57.11
C SER A 390 -24.63 -17.23 -58.48
N SER A 391 -23.75 -17.27 -59.48
CA SER A 391 -24.06 -16.98 -60.89
C SER A 391 -24.32 -18.25 -61.72
N VAL A 392 -24.14 -19.43 -61.11
CA VAL A 392 -24.22 -20.74 -61.77
C VAL A 392 -25.28 -21.63 -61.13
N VAL A 393 -25.83 -22.54 -61.92
CA VAL A 393 -26.88 -23.46 -61.45
C VAL A 393 -26.21 -24.65 -60.74
N ASN A 394 -26.57 -24.88 -59.48
CA ASN A 394 -26.12 -25.98 -58.60
C ASN A 394 -24.78 -25.80 -57.86
N GLU A 395 -24.10 -24.67 -57.98
CA GLU A 395 -23.03 -24.33 -57.04
C GLU A 395 -23.55 -23.30 -56.03
N THR A 396 -23.18 -23.50 -54.76
CA THR A 396 -23.42 -22.54 -53.68
C THR A 396 -22.10 -22.30 -52.98
N PRO A 397 -21.77 -21.05 -52.64
CA PRO A 397 -20.72 -20.82 -51.68
C PRO A 397 -21.17 -21.37 -50.33
N ARG A 398 -20.21 -21.65 -49.45
CA ARG A 398 -20.51 -21.92 -48.04
C ARG A 398 -19.53 -21.21 -47.14
N VAL A 399 -20.01 -20.77 -45.98
CA VAL A 399 -19.18 -20.26 -44.89
C VAL A 399 -19.07 -21.36 -43.85
N ASP A 400 -17.84 -21.77 -43.57
CA ASP A 400 -17.53 -22.77 -42.55
C ASP A 400 -17.44 -22.11 -41.18
N THR A 401 -16.79 -20.95 -41.08
CA THR A 401 -16.73 -20.15 -39.84
C THR A 401 -16.56 -18.66 -40.15
N TYR A 402 -17.00 -17.80 -39.22
CA TYR A 402 -16.41 -16.46 -39.08
C TYR A 402 -16.02 -16.19 -37.64
N SER A 403 -15.11 -15.25 -37.43
CA SER A 403 -14.61 -14.85 -36.12
C SER A 403 -14.31 -13.36 -36.07
N LEU A 404 -14.65 -12.74 -34.96
CA LEU A 404 -14.35 -11.34 -34.68
C LEU A 404 -13.62 -11.24 -33.34
N SER A 405 -12.41 -10.71 -33.35
CA SER A 405 -11.59 -10.51 -32.15
C SER A 405 -11.62 -9.07 -31.63
N TYR A 406 -11.45 -8.93 -30.32
CA TYR A 406 -11.40 -7.65 -29.61
C TYR A 406 -10.63 -7.77 -28.30
N ILE A 407 -10.13 -6.64 -27.79
CA ILE A 407 -9.49 -6.54 -26.48
C ILE A 407 -10.50 -6.04 -25.47
N GLU A 408 -10.61 -6.74 -24.34
CA GLU A 408 -11.25 -6.22 -23.14
C GLU A 408 -10.25 -5.46 -22.27
N GLU A 409 -10.70 -4.40 -21.60
CA GLU A 409 -9.88 -3.63 -20.66
C GLU A 409 -9.45 -4.48 -19.44
N ARG A 410 -8.60 -3.91 -18.57
CA ARG A 410 -8.19 -4.56 -17.31
C ARG A 410 -9.33 -4.60 -16.28
N GLU A 411 -9.44 -5.67 -15.50
CA GLU A 411 -10.42 -5.81 -14.39
C GLU A 411 -9.69 -5.98 -13.08
N LEU A 412 -10.33 -5.60 -11.97
CA LEU A 412 -9.85 -6.00 -10.66
C LEU A 412 -9.88 -7.53 -10.54
N LEU A 413 -8.74 -8.10 -10.17
CA LEU A 413 -8.54 -9.52 -9.98
C LEU A 413 -8.54 -9.82 -8.48
N PRO A 414 -9.60 -10.43 -7.93
CA PRO A 414 -9.72 -10.63 -6.50
C PRO A 414 -8.89 -11.80 -5.97
N ASN A 415 -8.64 -11.78 -4.65
CA ASN A 415 -8.06 -12.86 -3.85
C ASN A 415 -6.66 -13.31 -4.29
N ILE A 416 -5.87 -12.38 -4.81
CA ILE A 416 -4.46 -12.65 -5.12
C ILE A 416 -3.65 -12.51 -3.85
N VAL A 417 -2.88 -13.55 -3.53
CA VAL A 417 -1.88 -13.53 -2.46
C VAL A 417 -0.55 -13.09 -3.05
N PHE A 418 0.14 -12.17 -2.39
CA PHE A 418 1.45 -11.67 -2.79
C PHE A 418 2.29 -11.37 -1.56
N THR A 419 3.59 -11.57 -1.67
CA THR A 419 4.54 -11.22 -0.61
C THR A 419 4.93 -9.76 -0.76
N MET A 420 4.83 -8.99 0.31
CA MET A 420 5.35 -7.63 0.38
C MET A 420 6.53 -7.60 1.36
N ARG A 421 7.69 -7.20 0.87
CA ARG A 421 8.95 -7.26 1.62
C ARG A 421 9.64 -5.90 1.64
N GLY A 422 9.95 -5.39 2.83
CA GLY A 422 10.76 -4.18 3.02
C GLY A 422 12.26 -4.45 2.88
N ASN A 423 13.07 -3.41 2.76
CA ASN A 423 14.53 -3.54 2.65
C ASN A 423 15.25 -3.52 3.99
N LYS A 424 14.61 -3.00 5.05
CA LYS A 424 15.16 -3.03 6.42
C LYS A 424 15.27 -4.46 6.93
N THR A 425 16.39 -4.77 7.59
CA THR A 425 16.66 -6.08 8.20
C THR A 425 16.70 -5.99 9.73
N ILE A 426 16.53 -7.13 10.40
CA ILE A 426 16.68 -7.29 11.85
C ILE A 426 17.93 -8.10 12.23
N GLY A 427 18.69 -8.56 11.24
CA GLY A 427 19.87 -9.40 11.40
C GLY A 427 20.05 -10.37 10.24
N VAL A 428 20.83 -11.42 10.48
CA VAL A 428 21.06 -12.52 9.54
C VAL A 428 20.92 -13.90 10.20
N ASP A 429 20.52 -14.89 9.41
CA ASP A 429 20.41 -16.28 9.84
C ASP A 429 21.78 -16.98 9.93
N GLY A 430 21.79 -18.26 10.32
CA GLY A 430 23.02 -19.06 10.43
C GLY A 430 23.72 -19.36 9.10
N LEU A 431 23.13 -18.98 7.97
CA LEU A 431 23.67 -19.09 6.61
C LEU A 431 24.01 -17.71 6.01
N GLU A 432 24.02 -16.65 6.83
CA GLU A 432 24.27 -15.26 6.43
C GLU A 432 23.17 -14.64 5.52
N ASN A 433 21.98 -15.25 5.45
CA ASN A 433 20.85 -14.65 4.75
C ASN A 433 20.22 -13.53 5.58
N SER A 434 19.84 -12.44 4.91
CA SER A 434 19.14 -11.32 5.55
C SER A 434 17.78 -11.74 6.09
N ILE A 435 17.51 -11.38 7.34
CA ILE A 435 16.18 -11.50 7.95
C ILE A 435 15.53 -10.12 7.88
N TYR A 436 14.50 -10.01 7.05
CA TYR A 436 13.82 -8.74 6.81
C TYR A 436 12.89 -8.39 7.97
N LYS A 437 12.78 -7.08 8.27
CA LYS A 437 11.89 -6.57 9.32
C LYS A 437 10.42 -6.70 8.93
N TYR A 438 10.13 -6.59 7.64
CA TYR A 438 8.81 -6.74 7.05
C TYR A 438 8.93 -7.69 5.86
N ASP A 439 8.31 -8.86 5.95
CA ASP A 439 8.26 -9.86 4.90
C ASP A 439 6.99 -10.68 5.11
N GLU A 440 5.88 -10.21 4.55
CA GLU A 440 4.54 -10.71 4.87
C GLU A 440 3.80 -11.10 3.59
N ASP A 441 3.14 -12.26 3.64
CA ASP A 441 2.16 -12.65 2.63
C ASP A 441 0.82 -11.96 2.93
N VAL A 442 0.41 -11.09 2.01
CA VAL A 442 -0.85 -10.33 2.09
C VAL A 442 -1.77 -10.69 0.92
N SER A 443 -3.04 -10.30 1.00
CA SER A 443 -4.02 -10.58 -0.05
C SER A 443 -4.79 -9.34 -0.49
N SER A 444 -5.07 -9.25 -1.79
CA SER A 444 -5.96 -8.23 -2.36
C SER A 444 -7.44 -8.45 -2.02
N GLY A 445 -7.81 -9.60 -1.45
CA GLY A 445 -9.17 -9.90 -1.01
C GLY A 445 -10.24 -9.84 -2.11
N ALA A 446 -11.50 -9.94 -1.72
CA ALA A 446 -12.61 -10.07 -2.68
C ALA A 446 -12.83 -8.84 -3.58
N ALA A 447 -12.27 -7.69 -3.22
CA ALA A 447 -12.35 -6.46 -4.01
C ALA A 447 -11.18 -6.31 -5.01
N GLY A 448 -10.14 -7.16 -4.94
CA GLY A 448 -8.91 -6.96 -5.72
C GLY A 448 -8.08 -5.75 -5.25
N ILE A 449 -8.22 -5.38 -3.98
CA ILE A 449 -7.56 -4.22 -3.35
C ILE A 449 -7.05 -4.61 -1.96
N PHE A 450 -5.73 -4.56 -1.79
CA PHE A 450 -5.10 -4.56 -0.47
C PHE A 450 -4.93 -3.12 0.02
N SER A 451 -5.19 -2.86 1.32
CA SER A 451 -4.92 -1.56 1.93
C SER A 451 -4.48 -1.71 3.38
N ASP A 452 -3.39 -1.04 3.75
CA ASP A 452 -2.85 -0.98 5.11
C ASP A 452 -2.40 0.45 5.43
N GLY A 453 -2.80 0.97 6.59
CA GLY A 453 -2.46 2.30 7.09
C GLY A 453 -1.33 2.33 8.11
N SER A 454 -0.61 1.22 8.27
CA SER A 454 0.44 1.04 9.26
C SER A 454 1.80 0.69 8.65
N ILE A 455 2.03 1.13 7.42
CA ILE A 455 3.27 0.83 6.68
C ILE A 455 4.39 1.80 7.10
N GLU A 456 5.54 1.24 7.49
CA GLU A 456 6.74 2.02 7.80
C GLU A 456 7.37 2.58 6.52
N TRP A 457 8.09 3.70 6.58
CA TRP A 457 8.86 4.15 5.42
C TRP A 457 9.98 3.14 5.13
N ASP A 458 10.01 2.65 3.91
CA ASP A 458 11.01 1.72 3.42
C ASP A 458 10.90 1.61 1.90
N THR A 459 11.78 0.83 1.29
CA THR A 459 11.68 0.39 -0.09
C THR A 459 11.09 -1.02 -0.11
N TYR A 460 9.92 -1.18 -0.71
CA TYR A 460 9.17 -2.43 -0.71
C TYR A 460 9.19 -3.12 -2.07
N THR A 461 9.47 -4.41 -2.07
CA THR A 461 9.29 -5.30 -3.22
C THR A 461 8.03 -6.13 -3.04
N ILE A 462 7.24 -6.25 -4.10
CA ILE A 462 6.08 -7.13 -4.17
C ILE A 462 6.36 -8.28 -5.14
N THR A 463 6.30 -9.49 -4.63
CA THR A 463 6.46 -10.72 -5.43
C THR A 463 5.19 -11.55 -5.39
N ILE A 464 4.95 -12.30 -6.47
CA ILE A 464 3.87 -13.27 -6.57
C ILE A 464 4.49 -14.62 -6.86
N ASP A 465 4.06 -15.63 -6.10
CA ASP A 465 4.34 -17.01 -6.46
C ASP A 465 3.34 -17.46 -7.55
N GLY A 466 3.81 -17.50 -8.79
CA GLY A 466 3.00 -17.89 -9.95
C GLY A 466 2.56 -19.35 -9.91
N LEU A 467 3.29 -20.25 -9.24
CA LEU A 467 2.88 -21.65 -9.10
C LEU A 467 1.69 -21.79 -8.14
N THR A 468 1.67 -20.99 -7.08
CA THR A 468 0.59 -21.01 -6.09
C THR A 468 -0.64 -20.23 -6.55
N THR A 469 -0.43 -19.06 -7.16
CA THR A 469 -1.52 -18.16 -7.55
C THR A 469 -2.07 -18.40 -8.95
N GLY A 470 -1.27 -19.01 -9.84
CA GLY A 470 -1.58 -19.13 -11.26
C GLY A 470 -1.33 -17.85 -12.06
N TYR A 471 -0.65 -16.85 -11.50
CA TYR A 471 -0.39 -15.56 -12.14
C TYR A 471 1.06 -15.09 -12.01
N ASP A 472 1.57 -14.45 -13.08
CA ASP A 472 2.82 -13.68 -13.06
C ASP A 472 2.50 -12.18 -13.08
N ILE A 473 3.38 -11.37 -12.51
CA ILE A 473 3.31 -9.90 -12.65
C ILE A 473 3.74 -9.55 -14.07
N SER A 474 2.78 -9.13 -14.91
CA SER A 474 3.03 -8.65 -16.26
C SER A 474 3.19 -7.13 -16.33
N GLU A 475 2.78 -6.41 -15.30
CA GLU A 475 3.02 -4.97 -15.16
C GLU A 475 2.97 -4.55 -13.70
N SER A 476 3.75 -3.55 -13.33
CA SER A 476 3.72 -2.88 -12.03
C SER A 476 3.83 -1.38 -12.26
N CYS A 477 2.68 -0.70 -12.24
CA CYS A 477 2.62 0.75 -12.28
C CYS A 477 3.00 1.27 -10.89
N GLU A 478 4.08 2.06 -10.85
CA GLU A 478 5.12 2.12 -9.80
C GLU A 478 6.14 1.00 -9.95
N THR A 479 7.30 1.37 -10.53
CA THR A 479 8.43 0.46 -10.71
C THR A 479 8.85 -0.14 -9.38
N GLN A 480 9.06 -1.44 -9.39
CA GLN A 480 9.59 -2.12 -8.23
C GLN A 480 11.13 -2.08 -8.21
N PRO A 481 11.74 -1.93 -7.02
CA PRO A 481 11.08 -1.82 -5.73
C PRO A 481 10.50 -0.41 -5.48
N VAL A 482 9.39 -0.32 -4.75
CA VAL A 482 8.64 0.92 -4.54
C VAL A 482 9.07 1.57 -3.23
N PHE A 483 9.65 2.77 -3.32
CA PHE A 483 9.94 3.59 -2.14
C PHE A 483 8.66 4.20 -1.55
N ILE A 484 8.45 4.01 -0.25
CA ILE A 484 7.37 4.62 0.52
C ILE A 484 7.99 5.62 1.50
N ALA A 485 7.67 6.91 1.33
CA ALA A 485 8.10 7.95 2.25
C ALA A 485 7.26 7.94 3.55
N PRO A 486 7.68 8.59 4.63
CA PRO A 486 6.85 8.76 5.83
C PRO A 486 5.57 9.55 5.54
N SER A 487 4.45 9.17 6.18
CA SER A 487 3.13 9.79 5.98
C SER A 487 2.64 9.79 4.52
N ASP A 488 3.18 8.92 3.68
CA ASP A 488 2.81 8.80 2.27
C ASP A 488 1.46 8.08 2.11
N ASN A 489 0.78 8.33 0.99
CA ASN A 489 -0.38 7.56 0.54
C ASN A 489 0.00 6.91 -0.78
N LYS A 490 0.71 5.77 -0.71
CA LYS A 490 1.24 5.11 -1.89
C LYS A 490 0.22 4.16 -2.49
N THR A 491 -0.04 4.31 -3.79
CA THR A 491 -0.86 3.37 -4.57
C THR A 491 0.03 2.64 -5.57
N VAL A 492 -0.12 1.33 -5.70
CA VAL A 492 0.54 0.50 -6.72
C VAL A 492 -0.53 -0.27 -7.47
N SER A 493 -0.41 -0.35 -8.79
CA SER A 493 -1.28 -1.20 -9.61
C SER A 493 -0.45 -2.31 -10.22
N LEU A 494 -0.78 -3.55 -9.88
CA LEU A 494 -0.18 -4.75 -10.47
C LEU A 494 -1.14 -5.27 -11.54
N VAL A 495 -0.63 -5.49 -12.74
CA VAL A 495 -1.35 -6.21 -13.79
C VAL A 495 -0.77 -7.61 -13.88
N LEU A 496 -1.65 -8.59 -13.88
CA LEU A 496 -1.31 -10.00 -13.75
C LEU A 496 -1.76 -10.77 -14.99
N SER A 497 -0.84 -11.58 -15.52
CA SER A 497 -1.08 -12.49 -16.63
C SER A 497 -1.04 -13.94 -16.15
N PRO A 498 -1.73 -14.88 -16.82
CA PRO A 498 -1.64 -16.30 -16.47
C PRO A 498 -0.19 -16.77 -16.39
N HIS A 499 0.14 -17.52 -15.33
CA HIS A 499 1.49 -17.98 -15.07
C HIS A 499 2.02 -18.87 -16.21
N THR A 500 3.29 -18.65 -16.56
CA THR A 500 4.02 -19.50 -17.51
C THR A 500 5.37 -19.92 -16.93
N ALA A 501 5.89 -21.07 -17.38
CA ALA A 501 7.12 -21.64 -16.80
C ALA A 501 8.32 -20.69 -16.85
N ASN A 502 8.47 -19.93 -17.93
CA ASN A 502 9.43 -18.83 -18.00
C ASN A 502 8.76 -17.62 -18.64
N SER A 503 8.98 -16.47 -18.03
CA SER A 503 8.51 -15.17 -18.47
C SER A 503 9.56 -14.10 -18.24
N LEU A 504 9.51 -13.03 -19.04
CA LEU A 504 10.39 -11.89 -18.93
C LEU A 504 9.56 -10.61 -18.89
N LEU A 505 9.71 -9.83 -17.81
CA LEU A 505 9.17 -8.47 -17.72
C LEU A 505 10.29 -7.46 -18.00
N VAL A 506 10.14 -6.69 -19.07
CA VAL A 506 11.10 -5.65 -19.46
C VAL A 506 10.56 -4.29 -19.02
N ASP A 507 11.36 -3.50 -18.29
CA ASP A 507 11.11 -2.07 -18.11
C ASP A 507 12.01 -1.22 -19.00
N VAL A 508 11.44 -0.16 -19.58
CA VAL A 508 12.19 0.83 -20.37
C VAL A 508 12.04 2.19 -19.69
N LYS A 509 13.16 2.83 -19.38
CA LYS A 509 13.20 4.12 -18.70
C LYS A 509 14.25 5.05 -19.30
N ASN A 510 14.15 6.34 -19.01
CA ASN A 510 15.20 7.31 -19.31
C ASN A 510 16.29 7.32 -18.22
N VAL A 511 17.35 8.12 -18.43
CA VAL A 511 18.44 8.30 -17.46
C VAL A 511 18.02 8.91 -16.11
N SER A 512 16.87 9.58 -16.05
CA SER A 512 16.27 10.11 -14.82
C SER A 512 15.45 9.07 -14.05
N GLY A 513 15.18 7.91 -14.67
CA GLY A 513 14.35 6.85 -14.13
C GLY A 513 12.87 6.93 -14.51
N ASP A 514 12.46 7.87 -15.35
CA ASP A 514 11.06 7.95 -15.81
C ASP A 514 10.80 6.83 -16.82
N MET A 515 9.68 6.13 -16.63
CA MET A 515 9.23 5.05 -17.51
C MET A 515 8.80 5.60 -18.87
N LEU A 516 9.15 4.88 -19.94
CA LEU A 516 8.90 5.29 -21.32
C LEU A 516 7.82 4.40 -21.95
N GLU A 517 6.71 5.01 -22.36
CA GLU A 517 5.61 4.39 -23.12
C GLU A 517 5.95 4.29 -24.61
N ASP A 518 5.31 3.35 -25.33
CA ASP A 518 5.44 3.14 -26.78
C ASP A 518 6.86 2.81 -27.28
N ALA A 519 7.78 2.39 -26.41
CA ALA A 519 9.07 1.85 -26.83
C ALA A 519 8.87 0.46 -27.43
N GLU A 520 9.36 0.25 -28.65
CA GLU A 520 9.37 -1.04 -29.31
C GLU A 520 10.47 -1.92 -28.69
N VAL A 521 10.07 -3.04 -28.08
CA VAL A 521 10.94 -4.03 -27.46
C VAL A 521 10.89 -5.30 -28.29
N ARG A 522 11.98 -5.62 -28.97
CA ARG A 522 12.15 -6.86 -29.73
C ARG A 522 12.99 -7.85 -28.94
N LEU A 523 12.39 -8.98 -28.58
CA LEU A 523 13.06 -10.09 -27.90
C LEU A 523 13.24 -11.25 -28.89
N TYR A 524 14.47 -11.74 -29.03
CA TYR A 524 14.77 -12.79 -29.99
C TYR A 524 15.80 -13.81 -29.51
N ARG A 525 15.61 -15.06 -29.92
CA ARG A 525 16.52 -16.19 -29.73
C ARG A 525 16.16 -17.34 -30.67
N GLY A 526 17.10 -17.74 -31.53
CA GLY A 526 16.87 -18.82 -32.48
C GLY A 526 15.69 -18.53 -33.42
N ALA A 527 14.61 -19.32 -33.31
CA ALA A 527 13.38 -19.12 -34.09
C ALA A 527 12.36 -18.20 -33.41
N TYR A 528 12.57 -17.86 -32.13
CA TYR A 528 11.72 -16.90 -31.42
C TYR A 528 12.18 -15.48 -31.79
N ASP A 529 11.26 -14.65 -32.29
CA ASP A 529 11.50 -13.26 -32.66
C ASP A 529 10.17 -12.51 -32.55
N THR A 530 9.98 -11.78 -31.46
CA THR A 530 8.72 -11.09 -31.17
C THR A 530 9.01 -9.64 -30.78
N THR A 531 8.23 -8.72 -31.32
CA THR A 531 8.26 -7.30 -30.95
C THR A 531 6.95 -6.95 -30.25
N GLN A 532 7.07 -6.21 -29.14
CA GLN A 532 5.95 -5.64 -28.40
C GLN A 532 6.26 -4.18 -28.06
N GLU A 533 5.24 -3.38 -27.79
CA GLU A 533 5.41 -2.02 -27.27
C GLU A 533 5.30 -2.01 -25.75
N THR A 534 6.02 -1.10 -25.11
CA THR A 534 5.81 -0.81 -23.68
C THR A 534 4.50 -0.07 -23.46
N SER A 535 3.78 -0.45 -22.41
CA SER A 535 2.57 0.23 -21.96
C SER A 535 2.81 1.65 -21.40
N SER A 536 1.74 2.31 -20.98
CA SER A 536 1.79 3.55 -20.16
C SER A 536 2.59 3.46 -18.86
N CYS A 537 2.88 2.25 -18.36
CA CYS A 537 3.76 2.07 -17.20
C CYS A 537 5.21 1.77 -17.61
N GLY A 538 5.53 1.86 -18.91
CA GLY A 538 6.84 1.67 -19.52
C GLY A 538 7.37 0.24 -19.44
N GLN A 539 6.47 -0.75 -19.51
CA GLN A 539 6.83 -2.15 -19.40
C GLN A 539 6.23 -3.00 -20.52
N SER A 540 6.93 -4.06 -20.89
CA SER A 540 6.48 -5.07 -21.84
C SER A 540 6.73 -6.48 -21.28
N PHE A 541 5.79 -7.40 -21.48
CA PHE A 541 5.80 -8.73 -20.86
C PHE A 541 5.81 -9.84 -21.91
N PHE A 542 6.79 -10.73 -21.81
CA PHE A 542 6.93 -11.90 -22.65
C PHE A 542 6.66 -13.16 -21.82
N GLY A 543 5.51 -13.79 -22.04
CA GLY A 543 5.14 -15.06 -21.39
C GLY A 543 5.40 -16.27 -22.29
N GLY A 544 5.47 -17.46 -21.70
CA GLY A 544 5.55 -18.72 -22.43
C GLY A 544 6.91 -18.96 -23.09
N LEU A 545 7.96 -18.38 -22.54
CA LEU A 545 9.31 -18.51 -23.08
C LEU A 545 9.90 -19.89 -22.79
N SER A 546 10.64 -20.41 -23.75
CA SER A 546 11.61 -21.48 -23.47
C SER A 546 12.72 -20.93 -22.56
N GLN A 547 13.21 -21.74 -21.62
CA GLN A 547 14.27 -21.32 -20.70
C GLN A 547 15.53 -20.95 -21.49
N GLY A 548 16.18 -19.86 -21.10
CA GLY A 548 17.45 -19.39 -21.67
C GLY A 548 18.27 -18.63 -20.65
N THR A 549 19.55 -18.95 -20.54
CA THR A 549 20.45 -18.26 -19.61
C THR A 549 21.82 -17.96 -20.22
N VAL A 550 22.45 -16.89 -19.74
CA VAL A 550 23.81 -16.48 -20.09
C VAL A 550 24.80 -17.55 -19.65
N LEU A 551 24.57 -18.16 -18.48
CA LEU A 551 25.43 -19.19 -17.92
C LEU A 551 25.50 -20.43 -18.82
N ASP A 552 24.37 -20.80 -19.43
CA ASP A 552 24.28 -21.95 -20.34
C ASP A 552 24.70 -21.60 -21.79
N GLY A 553 24.98 -20.32 -22.08
CA GLY A 553 25.34 -19.85 -23.42
C GLY A 553 24.16 -19.88 -24.41
N ASP A 554 22.93 -19.75 -23.91
CA ASP A 554 21.67 -19.81 -24.68
C ASP A 554 20.70 -18.70 -24.24
N ALA A 555 21.25 -17.51 -23.93
CA ALA A 555 20.46 -16.35 -23.53
C ALA A 555 19.66 -15.75 -24.71
N TYR A 556 18.68 -14.91 -24.40
CA TYR A 556 18.00 -14.09 -25.39
C TYR A 556 18.82 -12.84 -25.72
N SER A 557 18.52 -12.27 -26.88
CA SER A 557 18.96 -10.95 -27.30
C SER A 557 17.76 -9.99 -27.31
N ILE A 558 18.01 -8.71 -27.10
CA ILE A 558 16.98 -7.67 -27.03
C ILE A 558 17.42 -6.40 -27.78
N ASP A 559 16.52 -5.86 -28.60
CA ASP A 559 16.64 -4.55 -29.21
C ASP A 559 15.50 -3.67 -28.70
N VAL A 560 15.79 -2.41 -28.34
CA VAL A 560 14.79 -1.43 -27.92
C VAL A 560 14.94 -0.12 -28.69
N THR A 561 13.85 0.34 -29.29
CA THR A 561 13.78 1.57 -30.07
C THR A 561 12.63 2.46 -29.62
N LEU A 562 12.89 3.77 -29.54
CA LEU A 562 11.85 4.78 -29.30
C LEU A 562 12.24 6.06 -30.06
N PRO A 563 11.34 6.67 -30.88
CA PRO A 563 11.65 7.90 -31.58
C PRO A 563 12.13 9.03 -30.66
N GLY A 564 13.28 9.62 -30.97
CA GLY A 564 13.91 10.66 -30.16
C GLY A 564 14.94 10.16 -29.13
N TYR A 565 15.13 8.84 -29.04
CA TYR A 565 16.10 8.19 -28.17
C TYR A 565 17.10 7.37 -28.98
N GLU A 566 18.33 7.26 -28.46
CA GLU A 566 19.35 6.35 -28.99
C GLU A 566 18.88 4.89 -28.78
N PRO A 567 19.00 4.01 -29.80
CA PRO A 567 18.57 2.62 -29.69
C PRO A 567 19.46 1.85 -28.71
N PHE A 568 18.86 0.90 -28.00
CA PHE A 568 19.57 -0.04 -27.14
C PHE A 568 19.56 -1.44 -27.77
N THR A 569 20.72 -2.10 -27.77
CA THR A 569 20.85 -3.50 -28.19
C THR A 569 21.71 -4.25 -27.19
N SER A 570 21.22 -5.41 -26.73
CA SER A 570 22.01 -6.39 -25.98
C SER A 570 21.90 -7.76 -26.63
N VAL A 571 23.03 -8.43 -26.83
CA VAL A 571 23.12 -9.69 -27.58
C VAL A 571 23.56 -10.81 -26.65
N ASP A 572 22.77 -11.88 -26.61
CA ASP A 572 22.99 -13.10 -25.81
C ASP A 572 23.28 -12.81 -24.33
N ASP A 573 22.57 -11.84 -23.75
CA ASP A 573 22.79 -11.35 -22.38
C ASP A 573 21.49 -11.23 -21.55
N VAL A 574 20.37 -11.74 -22.06
CA VAL A 574 19.07 -11.67 -21.39
C VAL A 574 18.64 -13.05 -20.91
N ASP A 575 18.63 -13.23 -19.59
CA ASP A 575 18.11 -14.43 -18.95
C ASP A 575 16.58 -14.47 -18.99
N ALA A 576 16.02 -15.61 -19.40
CA ALA A 576 14.61 -15.95 -19.27
C ALA A 576 14.48 -17.31 -18.57
N SER A 577 14.39 -17.28 -17.25
CA SER A 577 14.26 -18.48 -16.41
C SER A 577 13.35 -18.19 -15.22
N GLY A 578 12.24 -18.93 -15.10
CA GLY A 578 11.16 -18.55 -14.18
C GLY A 578 10.57 -17.18 -14.51
N ALA A 579 10.07 -16.46 -13.51
CA ALA A 579 9.66 -15.06 -13.66
C ALA A 579 10.88 -14.14 -13.56
N SER A 580 11.41 -13.72 -14.70
CA SER A 580 12.63 -12.89 -14.83
C SER A 580 12.30 -11.43 -15.17
N ARG A 581 13.27 -10.53 -14.93
CA ARG A 581 13.13 -9.09 -15.22
C ARG A 581 14.39 -8.55 -15.89
N PHE A 582 14.21 -7.58 -16.79
CA PHE A 582 15.32 -6.88 -17.44
C PHE A 582 15.01 -5.38 -17.56
N SER A 583 15.96 -4.51 -17.22
CA SER A 583 15.77 -3.07 -17.28
C SER A 583 16.62 -2.45 -18.38
N VAL A 584 16.00 -1.60 -19.20
CA VAL A 584 16.63 -0.86 -20.29
C VAL A 584 16.60 0.62 -19.98
N VAL A 585 17.74 1.29 -20.15
CA VAL A 585 17.85 2.76 -20.03
C VAL A 585 18.14 3.34 -21.41
N LEU A 586 17.27 4.23 -21.89
CA LEU A 586 17.46 4.96 -23.14
C LEU A 586 17.97 6.38 -22.88
N GLU A 587 18.86 6.85 -23.75
CA GLU A 587 19.37 8.23 -23.76
C GLU A 587 18.71 9.05 -24.88
N VAL A 588 18.48 10.34 -24.65
CA VAL A 588 17.89 11.24 -25.66
C VAL A 588 18.95 11.63 -26.69
N ILE A 589 18.58 11.68 -27.97
CA ILE A 589 19.43 12.08 -29.11
C ILE A 589 19.82 13.56 -29.06
#